data_AF-A0A926PQ75-F1
#
_entry.id   AF-A0A926PQ75-F1
#
_cell.length_a   1.000
_cell.length_b   1.000
_cell.length_c   1.000
_cell.angle_alpha   90.00
_cell.angle_beta   90.00
_cell.angle_gamma   90.00
#
_symmetry.space_group_name_H-M   'P 1'
#
loop_
_entity.id
_entity.type
_entity.pdbx_description
1 polymer ?
#
loop_
_entity_poly.entity_id
_entity_poly.type
_entity_poly.pdbx_seq_one_letter_code
_entity_poly.pdbx_strand_id
1 'polypeptide(L)'
;MTRDRGISNRRNPKPSRRSSNRTPEKQPIKTVKEPPHSEGKLDRMAIVDRFHRLKKWLLNDWRAMIALGFVVTGGTTALSLAFLFKLPAVPNCPSIFWPLASASLRLHCAEIAANKRTTKDLLEAIELVKSLPPDHPLYNEAKRFIELWAQEILNLGEEAFQAGRLDEAISTAKKVPRIGSAYQQVEDKITRWEQIWTSAETLYRKAEDALRKQRVQIALTEAGRLLSIDNIFWQTTKYQELSNKITATREDITKIGKAKNLVESGGVKNFLEAIKLLTSIGNQSYVYQVAQEAIGETSQKMLDFAEAALDRKDLTTALDVIRQIPTSANLQKEVEDFETLASAVSRIWNGAPEDYDAAIAQAQKVGSDRPLFSRAQRLIARWQAEKVDIAQLNRARQLAQSTRPEDLQAAIATAAQIPSSNPKAKEARQLIDQITTEFQSSEDRPLIDQAEQIANRGDASSLQQAIDLLSRISSRRALGQEAATKRQQYARQLQSIRDQERAATQPDPLVQDRIEGNALAEQTLQEARTIANGGTVDTIADAIRKADSVALSSPMREEARSLIDQWSQQLLQTAMSQASADPAGAIAIAQKIPLGTSAHEQAQSLIPLWQQNLRR
;
A
#
# COMPACT_ATOMS: atom_id res chain seq x y z
N MET A 1 18.73 54.38 -8.63
CA MET A 1 19.71 54.00 -9.66
C MET A 1 18.95 53.65 -10.94
N THR A 2 19.21 54.40 -12.01
CA THR A 2 18.53 54.42 -13.31
C THR A 2 19.35 53.72 -14.41
N ARG A 3 18.68 53.45 -15.56
CA ARG A 3 19.16 53.17 -16.95
C ARG A 3 19.11 51.72 -17.43
N ASP A 4 18.84 51.39 -18.70
CA ASP A 4 18.27 52.04 -19.93
C ASP A 4 18.08 50.87 -20.95
N ARG A 5 16.92 50.68 -21.58
CA ARG A 5 16.55 50.94 -23.01
C ARG A 5 17.42 50.37 -24.15
N GLY A 6 16.73 49.79 -25.14
CA GLY A 6 17.16 49.69 -26.54
C GLY A 6 16.06 49.19 -27.48
N ILE A 7 15.52 50.09 -28.33
CA ILE A 7 14.56 49.86 -29.43
C ILE A 7 15.28 50.16 -30.75
N SER A 8 14.92 49.49 -31.85
CA SER A 8 14.99 50.13 -33.18
C SER A 8 13.87 49.69 -34.14
N ASN A 9 13.20 50.69 -34.72
CA ASN A 9 12.19 50.68 -35.78
C ASN A 9 12.81 50.47 -37.19
N ARG A 10 12.06 49.90 -38.15
CA ARG A 10 11.95 50.44 -39.54
C ARG A 10 10.85 49.79 -40.43
N ARG A 11 9.89 50.66 -40.79
CA ARG A 11 9.11 50.90 -42.03
C ARG A 11 8.89 49.81 -43.12
N ASN A 12 7.60 49.70 -43.47
CA ASN A 12 6.89 49.20 -44.68
C ASN A 12 7.37 49.83 -46.03
N PRO A 13 7.05 49.27 -47.24
CA PRO A 13 5.67 49.13 -47.77
C PRO A 13 5.28 47.90 -48.66
N LYS A 14 3.95 47.72 -48.80
CA LYS A 14 3.10 46.82 -49.65
C LYS A 14 3.26 47.05 -51.18
N PRO A 15 2.50 46.37 -52.12
CA PRO A 15 1.53 45.24 -52.04
C PRO A 15 1.59 44.19 -53.21
N SER A 16 0.86 43.06 -53.10
CA SER A 16 -0.26 42.65 -54.01
C SER A 16 -0.48 41.12 -54.21
N ARG A 17 -1.78 40.75 -54.23
CA ARG A 17 -2.49 39.66 -54.96
C ARG A 17 -2.07 38.18 -54.81
N ARG A 18 -3.01 37.34 -54.34
CA ARG A 18 -3.81 36.40 -55.19
C ARG A 18 -4.88 35.64 -54.39
N SER A 19 -5.98 35.35 -55.07
CA SER A 19 -7.26 34.81 -54.56
C SER A 19 -7.30 33.28 -54.49
N SER A 20 -8.18 32.78 -53.60
CA SER A 20 -8.64 31.40 -53.47
C SER A 20 -9.80 31.06 -54.41
N ASN A 21 -9.80 29.83 -54.93
CA ASN A 21 -10.90 29.18 -55.66
C ASN A 21 -11.96 28.57 -54.71
N ARG A 22 -13.24 28.67 -55.06
CA ARG A 22 -14.24 27.59 -54.86
C ARG A 22 -15.56 27.85 -55.62
N THR A 23 -15.99 26.84 -56.37
CA THR A 23 -17.29 26.64 -57.08
C THR A 23 -18.36 26.07 -56.12
N PRO A 24 -19.69 26.16 -56.40
CA PRO A 24 -20.43 25.17 -57.22
C PRO A 24 -21.57 25.77 -58.10
N GLU A 25 -21.76 25.37 -59.36
CA GLU A 25 -22.69 24.35 -59.95
C GLU A 25 -24.18 24.75 -60.18
N LYS A 26 -24.49 25.09 -61.47
CA LYS A 26 -25.64 24.84 -62.41
C LYS A 26 -27.11 24.91 -61.90
N GLN A 27 -28.14 25.40 -62.61
CA GLN A 27 -28.49 25.98 -63.93
C GLN A 27 -30.03 26.33 -63.87
N PRO A 28 -30.74 26.89 -64.90
CA PRO A 28 -30.34 27.25 -66.26
C PRO A 28 -30.61 28.71 -66.67
N ILE A 29 -30.03 29.00 -67.83
CA ILE A 29 -29.80 30.30 -68.47
C ILE A 29 -31.05 30.77 -69.24
N LYS A 30 -31.46 32.01 -69.02
CA LYS A 30 -32.12 32.85 -70.03
C LYS A 30 -31.20 34.02 -70.37
N THR A 31 -30.78 34.03 -71.62
CA THR A 31 -29.92 34.99 -72.31
C THR A 31 -30.57 36.36 -72.47
N VAL A 32 -29.93 37.41 -71.95
CA VAL A 32 -30.10 38.82 -72.37
C VAL A 32 -28.72 39.48 -72.23
N LYS A 33 -27.92 39.52 -73.29
CA LYS A 33 -27.61 40.71 -74.12
C LYS A 33 -27.19 41.96 -73.32
N GLU A 34 -25.87 42.15 -73.19
CA GLU A 34 -25.27 43.48 -73.15
C GLU A 34 -25.48 44.20 -74.50
N PRO A 35 -25.72 45.52 -74.50
CA PRO A 35 -25.79 46.33 -75.71
C PRO A 35 -24.38 46.77 -76.15
N PRO A 36 -24.08 46.77 -77.46
CA PRO A 36 -22.86 47.38 -77.97
C PRO A 36 -23.03 48.90 -78.16
N HIS A 37 -21.92 49.58 -77.99
CA HIS A 37 -21.71 50.97 -78.37
C HIS A 37 -22.00 51.21 -79.86
N SER A 38 -22.82 52.23 -80.09
CA SER A 38 -22.80 53.24 -81.15
C SER A 38 -21.76 53.09 -82.28
N GLU A 39 -22.25 52.94 -83.50
CA GLU A 39 -21.91 53.82 -84.62
C GLU A 39 -23.14 54.01 -85.53
N GLY A 40 -23.77 55.18 -85.44
CA GLY A 40 -24.84 55.60 -86.32
C GLY A 40 -24.35 56.72 -87.24
N LYS A 41 -24.06 56.40 -88.51
CA LYS A 41 -24.10 57.38 -89.59
C LYS A 41 -25.54 57.48 -90.06
N LEU A 42 -26.22 58.52 -89.58
CA LEU A 42 -27.62 58.81 -89.89
C LEU A 42 -27.73 59.58 -91.21
N ASP A 43 -28.44 58.97 -92.14
CA ASP A 43 -28.79 59.48 -93.46
C ASP A 43 -29.78 60.67 -93.33
N ARG A 44 -29.30 61.89 -93.59
CA ARG A 44 -30.06 63.15 -93.40
C ARG A 44 -31.26 63.31 -94.36
N MET A 45 -31.47 62.41 -95.31
CA MET A 45 -32.52 62.55 -96.33
C MET A 45 -33.90 61.98 -95.96
N ALA A 46 -34.03 61.11 -94.93
CA ALA A 46 -35.32 60.45 -94.61
C ALA A 46 -36.24 61.24 -93.65
N ILE A 47 -35.71 62.23 -92.92
CA ILE A 47 -36.49 63.00 -91.92
C ILE A 47 -37.27 64.15 -92.57
N VAL A 48 -36.70 64.76 -93.63
CA VAL A 48 -37.32 65.89 -94.34
C VAL A 48 -38.58 65.46 -95.09
N ASP A 49 -38.57 64.27 -95.70
CA ASP A 49 -39.71 63.75 -96.46
C ASP A 49 -40.88 63.30 -95.57
N ARG A 50 -40.60 62.90 -94.32
CA ARG A 50 -41.63 62.54 -93.33
C ARG A 50 -42.31 63.77 -92.72
N PHE A 51 -41.58 64.87 -92.57
CA PHE A 51 -42.12 66.16 -92.11
C PHE A 51 -43.05 66.82 -93.14
N HIS A 52 -42.76 66.71 -94.43
CA HIS A 52 -43.63 67.25 -95.48
C HIS A 52 -44.96 66.50 -95.60
N ARG A 53 -44.99 65.18 -95.40
CA ARG A 53 -46.25 64.40 -95.38
C ARG A 53 -47.11 64.71 -94.16
N LEU A 54 -46.52 64.85 -92.98
CA LEU A 54 -47.22 65.24 -91.75
C LEU A 54 -47.80 66.66 -91.84
N LYS A 55 -47.04 67.62 -92.40
CA LYS A 55 -47.51 68.99 -92.63
C LYS A 55 -48.68 69.04 -93.61
N LYS A 56 -48.64 68.24 -94.68
CA LYS A 56 -49.72 68.17 -95.69
C LYS A 56 -51.00 67.52 -95.14
N TRP A 57 -50.87 66.57 -94.22
CA TRP A 57 -52.00 65.92 -93.54
C TRP A 57 -52.65 66.80 -92.46
N LEU A 58 -51.84 67.48 -91.62
CA LEU A 58 -52.32 68.37 -90.55
C LEU A 58 -53.03 69.65 -91.06
N LEU A 59 -52.72 70.11 -92.27
CA LEU A 59 -53.25 71.38 -92.82
C LEU A 59 -54.41 71.22 -93.82
N ASN A 60 -54.67 70.01 -94.36
CA ASN A 60 -55.75 69.80 -95.35
C ASN A 60 -56.97 69.02 -94.82
N ASP A 61 -56.91 68.46 -93.62
CA ASP A 61 -58.01 67.66 -93.05
C ASP A 61 -58.56 68.32 -91.78
N TRP A 62 -59.75 68.93 -91.87
CA TRP A 62 -60.37 69.67 -90.74
C TRP A 62 -60.61 68.80 -89.50
N ARG A 63 -60.71 67.48 -89.69
CA ARG A 63 -60.84 66.49 -88.61
C ARG A 63 -59.57 66.38 -87.75
N ALA A 64 -58.40 66.62 -88.33
CA ALA A 64 -57.13 66.58 -87.62
C ALA A 64 -56.98 67.75 -86.62
N MET A 65 -57.55 68.92 -86.95
CA MET A 65 -57.55 70.08 -86.06
C MET A 65 -58.45 69.88 -84.82
N ILE A 66 -59.57 69.17 -84.97
CA ILE A 66 -60.46 68.83 -83.85
C ILE A 66 -59.78 67.81 -82.91
N ALA A 67 -59.14 66.79 -83.47
CA ALA A 67 -58.40 65.80 -82.68
C ALA A 67 -57.25 66.44 -81.87
N LEU A 68 -56.54 67.41 -82.47
CA LEU A 68 -55.50 68.17 -81.77
C LEU A 68 -56.08 68.99 -80.60
N GLY A 69 -57.25 69.61 -80.79
CA GLY A 69 -57.94 70.38 -79.75
C GLY A 69 -58.34 69.54 -78.52
N PHE A 70 -58.88 68.34 -78.74
CA PHE A 70 -59.24 67.41 -77.65
C PHE A 70 -58.01 66.88 -76.89
N VAL A 71 -56.89 66.63 -77.59
CA VAL A 71 -55.65 66.16 -76.96
C VAL A 71 -55.02 67.24 -76.08
N VAL A 72 -55.03 68.50 -76.53
CA VAL A 72 -54.44 69.62 -75.77
C VAL A 72 -55.28 69.97 -74.53
N THR A 73 -56.60 69.96 -74.64
CA THR A 73 -57.49 70.27 -73.50
C THR A 73 -57.64 69.09 -72.51
N GLY A 74 -57.67 67.85 -73.00
CA GLY A 74 -57.64 66.66 -72.14
C GLY A 74 -56.30 66.44 -71.42
N GLY A 75 -55.18 66.78 -72.07
CA GLY A 75 -53.84 66.65 -71.48
C GLY A 75 -53.59 67.61 -70.31
N THR A 76 -54.09 68.85 -70.41
CA THR A 76 -53.90 69.88 -69.36
C THR A 76 -54.71 69.61 -68.11
N THR A 77 -55.92 69.06 -68.25
CA THR A 77 -56.77 68.66 -67.11
C THR A 77 -56.22 67.44 -66.37
N ALA A 78 -55.71 66.44 -67.08
CA ALA A 78 -55.05 65.28 -66.46
C ALA A 78 -53.75 65.65 -65.72
N LEU A 79 -52.93 66.55 -66.28
CA LEU A 79 -51.71 67.05 -65.64
C LEU A 79 -52.01 67.86 -64.37
N SER A 80 -53.07 68.68 -64.38
CA SER A 80 -53.51 69.43 -63.21
C SER A 80 -53.96 68.51 -62.06
N LEU A 81 -54.77 67.49 -62.37
CA LEU A 81 -55.20 66.50 -61.37
C LEU A 81 -54.02 65.68 -60.82
N ALA A 82 -53.04 65.34 -61.66
CA ALA A 82 -51.83 64.63 -61.25
C ALA A 82 -50.95 65.45 -60.28
N PHE A 83 -50.94 66.78 -60.38
CA PHE A 83 -50.25 67.66 -59.43
C PHE A 83 -50.98 67.78 -58.08
N LEU A 84 -52.31 67.68 -58.06
CA LEU A 84 -53.10 67.69 -56.83
C LEU A 84 -52.99 66.38 -56.02
N PHE A 85 -52.82 65.23 -56.68
CA PHE A 85 -52.62 63.94 -56.01
C PHE A 85 -51.16 63.60 -55.69
N LYS A 86 -50.21 64.48 -56.03
CA LYS A 86 -48.80 64.31 -55.70
C LYS A 86 -48.57 64.77 -54.26
N LEU A 87 -48.60 63.81 -53.32
CA LEU A 87 -48.22 64.03 -51.92
C LEU A 87 -46.91 64.84 -51.86
N PRO A 88 -46.80 65.87 -50.99
CA PRO A 88 -45.57 66.64 -50.86
C PRO A 88 -44.40 65.69 -50.59
N ALA A 89 -43.33 65.83 -51.36
CA ALA A 89 -42.15 65.00 -51.22
C ALA A 89 -41.62 65.12 -49.79
N VAL A 90 -41.44 63.99 -49.12
CA VAL A 90 -40.70 63.90 -47.85
C VAL A 90 -39.36 64.62 -48.05
N PRO A 91 -38.99 65.58 -47.19
CA PRO A 91 -37.78 66.37 -47.39
C PRO A 91 -36.55 65.44 -47.44
N ASN A 92 -35.70 65.62 -48.45
CA ASN A 92 -34.49 64.84 -48.63
C ASN A 92 -33.42 65.33 -47.65
N CYS A 93 -33.57 65.00 -46.36
CA CYS A 93 -32.71 65.43 -45.26
C CYS A 93 -31.18 65.28 -45.50
N PRO A 94 -30.67 64.29 -46.24
CA PRO A 94 -29.24 64.15 -46.50
C PRO A 94 -28.62 65.21 -47.42
N SER A 95 -29.41 65.97 -48.18
CA SER A 95 -28.91 66.92 -49.20
C SER A 95 -29.20 68.39 -48.89
N ILE A 96 -29.55 68.72 -47.64
CA ILE A 96 -29.92 70.07 -47.21
C ILE A 96 -28.68 70.92 -46.86
N PHE A 97 -28.65 72.15 -47.35
CA PHE A 97 -27.68 73.16 -46.91
C PHE A 97 -28.14 73.77 -45.57
N TRP A 98 -27.62 73.25 -44.47
CA TRP A 98 -28.03 73.61 -43.11
C TRP A 98 -28.07 75.10 -42.77
N PRO A 99 -27.14 75.97 -43.23
CA PRO A 99 -27.17 77.39 -42.90
C PRO A 99 -28.44 78.14 -43.34
N LEU A 100 -29.14 77.66 -44.37
CA LEU A 100 -30.40 78.25 -44.88
C LEU A 100 -31.65 77.45 -44.48
N ALA A 101 -31.49 76.34 -43.75
CA ALA A 101 -32.61 75.50 -43.35
C ALA A 101 -33.44 76.15 -42.24
N SER A 102 -34.78 76.12 -42.37
CA SER A 102 -35.69 76.58 -41.32
C SER A 102 -35.56 75.70 -40.06
N ALA A 103 -35.86 76.27 -38.90
CA ALA A 103 -35.85 75.55 -37.63
C ALA A 103 -36.81 74.36 -37.60
N SER A 104 -37.99 74.46 -38.22
CA SER A 104 -38.95 73.36 -38.33
C SER A 104 -38.42 72.20 -39.19
N LEU A 105 -37.71 72.52 -40.29
CA LEU A 105 -37.10 71.52 -41.16
C LEU A 105 -35.93 70.82 -40.45
N ARG A 106 -35.10 71.58 -39.71
CA ARG A 106 -34.02 71.00 -38.87
C ARG A 106 -34.58 70.04 -37.85
N LEU A 107 -35.63 70.43 -37.14
CA LEU A 107 -36.24 69.61 -36.11
C LEU A 107 -36.87 68.34 -36.71
N HIS A 108 -37.60 68.45 -37.83
CA HIS A 108 -38.17 67.29 -38.51
C HIS A 108 -37.11 66.31 -39.05
N CYS A 109 -36.04 66.83 -39.65
CA CYS A 109 -34.94 65.97 -40.11
C CYS A 109 -34.15 65.35 -38.94
N ALA A 110 -34.04 66.05 -37.82
CA ALA A 110 -33.45 65.50 -36.60
C ALA A 110 -34.30 64.38 -36.01
N GLU A 111 -35.63 64.50 -36.00
CA GLU A 111 -36.54 63.41 -35.61
C GLU A 111 -36.37 62.17 -36.51
N ILE A 112 -36.27 62.36 -37.83
CA ILE A 112 -36.04 61.26 -38.78
C ILE A 112 -34.71 60.56 -38.49
N ALA A 113 -33.64 61.31 -38.21
CA ALA A 113 -32.36 60.74 -37.81
C ALA A 113 -32.48 59.98 -36.48
N ALA A 114 -33.09 60.58 -35.47
CA ALA A 114 -33.27 59.96 -34.15
C ALA A 114 -34.10 58.67 -34.20
N ASN A 115 -35.11 58.59 -35.09
CA ASN A 115 -35.95 57.40 -35.27
C ASN A 115 -35.18 56.15 -35.72
N LYS A 116 -33.98 56.29 -36.27
CA LYS A 116 -33.11 55.14 -36.57
C LYS A 116 -32.56 54.47 -35.32
N ARG A 117 -32.62 55.15 -34.17
CA ARG A 117 -32.25 54.62 -32.85
C ARG A 117 -30.81 54.07 -32.80
N THR A 118 -29.87 54.76 -33.45
CA THR A 118 -28.44 54.45 -33.35
C THR A 118 -27.70 55.58 -32.66
N THR A 119 -26.61 55.27 -31.95
CA THR A 119 -25.78 56.29 -31.29
C THR A 119 -25.31 57.36 -32.27
N LYS A 120 -24.97 56.99 -33.51
CA LYS A 120 -24.52 57.95 -34.52
C LYS A 120 -25.64 58.88 -34.96
N ASP A 121 -26.81 58.33 -35.32
CA ASP A 121 -27.92 59.13 -35.85
C ASP A 121 -28.57 59.99 -34.75
N LEU A 122 -28.57 59.54 -33.48
CA LEU A 122 -29.02 60.34 -32.33
C LEU A 122 -28.09 61.53 -32.07
N LEU A 123 -26.77 61.34 -32.18
CA LEU A 123 -25.82 62.46 -32.07
C LEU A 123 -25.99 63.45 -33.22
N GLU A 124 -26.21 62.96 -34.44
CA GLU A 124 -26.52 63.80 -35.60
C GLU A 124 -27.80 64.60 -35.35
N ALA A 125 -28.87 63.97 -34.85
CA ALA A 125 -30.11 64.64 -34.49
C ALA A 125 -29.89 65.77 -33.47
N ILE A 126 -29.14 65.50 -32.39
CA ILE A 126 -28.83 66.50 -31.35
C ILE A 126 -28.03 67.68 -31.93
N GLU A 127 -27.03 67.41 -32.77
CA GLU A 127 -26.22 68.45 -33.41
C GLU A 127 -27.05 69.40 -34.30
N LEU A 128 -28.07 68.87 -34.99
CA LEU A 128 -28.95 69.67 -35.83
C LEU A 128 -29.79 70.68 -35.04
N VAL A 129 -30.27 70.28 -33.86
CA VAL A 129 -31.17 71.11 -33.04
C VAL A 129 -30.46 71.92 -31.94
N LYS A 130 -29.23 71.57 -31.54
CA LYS A 130 -28.48 72.34 -30.53
C LYS A 130 -28.15 73.77 -30.97
N SER A 131 -28.15 74.01 -32.28
CA SER A 131 -27.79 75.29 -32.90
C SER A 131 -28.89 76.36 -32.80
N LEU A 132 -30.07 76.01 -32.28
CA LEU A 132 -31.17 76.97 -32.11
C LEU A 132 -30.90 77.97 -30.97
N PRO A 133 -31.01 79.29 -31.22
CA PRO A 133 -30.84 80.31 -30.18
C PRO A 133 -31.93 80.27 -29.10
N PRO A 134 -31.65 80.75 -27.86
CA PRO A 134 -32.62 80.73 -26.75
C PRO A 134 -33.90 81.54 -26.97
N ASP A 135 -33.87 82.55 -27.84
CA ASP A 135 -35.00 83.41 -28.21
C ASP A 135 -35.92 82.82 -29.29
N HIS A 136 -35.57 81.66 -29.86
CA HIS A 136 -36.34 81.02 -30.92
C HIS A 136 -37.62 80.32 -30.40
N PRO A 137 -38.79 80.42 -31.07
CA PRO A 137 -40.05 79.81 -30.60
C PRO A 137 -39.99 78.30 -30.34
N LEU A 138 -39.21 77.57 -31.14
CA LEU A 138 -39.01 76.11 -31.01
C LEU A 138 -37.87 75.71 -30.05
N TYR A 139 -37.23 76.66 -29.36
CA TYR A 139 -36.08 76.35 -28.50
C TYR A 139 -36.42 75.36 -27.38
N ASN A 140 -37.56 75.53 -26.71
CA ASN A 140 -38.01 74.64 -25.64
C ASN A 140 -38.29 73.21 -26.14
N GLU A 141 -38.86 73.09 -27.35
CA GLU A 141 -39.11 71.80 -28.01
C GLU A 141 -37.78 71.10 -28.35
N ALA A 142 -36.83 71.84 -28.95
CA ALA A 142 -35.49 71.36 -29.25
C ALA A 142 -34.76 70.89 -27.99
N LYS A 143 -34.83 71.65 -26.88
CA LYS A 143 -34.24 71.24 -25.60
C LYS A 143 -34.84 69.94 -25.08
N ARG A 144 -36.18 69.76 -25.18
CA ARG A 144 -36.84 68.50 -24.82
C ARG A 144 -36.34 67.33 -25.67
N PHE A 145 -36.19 67.52 -26.98
CA PHE A 145 -35.66 66.48 -27.87
C PHE A 145 -34.21 66.13 -27.58
N ILE A 146 -33.34 67.13 -27.31
CA ILE A 146 -31.96 66.88 -26.91
C ILE A 146 -31.92 66.01 -25.67
N GLU A 147 -32.75 66.30 -24.66
CA GLU A 147 -32.84 65.49 -23.44
C GLU A 147 -33.30 64.06 -23.75
N LEU A 148 -34.35 63.89 -24.54
CA LEU A 148 -34.88 62.57 -24.93
C LEU A 148 -33.85 61.73 -25.69
N TRP A 149 -33.17 62.33 -26.67
CA TRP A 149 -32.18 61.62 -27.49
C TRP A 149 -30.90 61.33 -26.70
N ALA A 150 -30.49 62.22 -25.79
CA ALA A 150 -29.39 61.96 -24.88
C ALA A 150 -29.72 60.78 -23.93
N GLN A 151 -30.95 60.71 -23.43
CA GLN A 151 -31.42 59.57 -22.65
C GLN A 151 -31.45 58.28 -23.48
N GLU A 152 -31.83 58.37 -24.76
CA GLU A 152 -31.84 57.21 -25.65
C GLU A 152 -30.43 56.68 -25.95
N ILE A 153 -29.43 57.55 -26.07
CA ILE A 153 -28.02 57.14 -26.15
C ILE A 153 -27.61 56.35 -24.89
N LEU A 154 -28.02 56.79 -23.69
CA LEU A 154 -27.78 56.04 -22.46
C LEU A 154 -28.52 54.69 -22.44
N ASN A 155 -29.74 54.62 -22.98
CA ASN A 155 -30.49 53.37 -23.11
C ASN A 155 -29.79 52.38 -24.05
N LEU A 156 -29.23 52.85 -25.18
CA LEU A 156 -28.41 52.00 -26.06
C LEU A 156 -27.14 51.50 -25.37
N GLY A 157 -26.54 52.33 -24.51
CA GLY A 157 -25.44 51.91 -23.64
C GLY A 157 -25.86 50.81 -22.66
N GLU A 158 -27.03 50.96 -22.02
CA GLU A 158 -27.60 49.93 -21.14
C GLU A 158 -27.87 48.62 -21.92
N GLU A 159 -28.45 48.68 -23.12
CA GLU A 159 -28.65 47.49 -23.97
C GLU A 159 -27.32 46.79 -24.30
N ALA A 160 -26.27 47.55 -24.63
CA ALA A 160 -24.93 47.01 -24.86
C ALA A 160 -24.36 46.35 -23.59
N PHE A 161 -24.51 46.98 -22.43
CA PHE A 161 -24.10 46.43 -21.15
C PHE A 161 -24.82 45.12 -20.84
N GLN A 162 -26.15 45.10 -20.94
CA GLN A 162 -26.98 43.92 -20.72
C GLN A 162 -26.64 42.78 -21.69
N ALA A 163 -26.18 43.11 -22.90
CA ALA A 163 -25.72 42.14 -23.90
C ALA A 163 -24.25 41.69 -23.72
N GLY A 164 -23.57 42.09 -22.65
CA GLY A 164 -22.21 41.66 -22.33
C GLY A 164 -21.10 42.49 -23.00
N ARG A 165 -21.44 43.65 -23.58
CA ARG A 165 -20.49 44.53 -24.27
C ARG A 165 -20.21 45.77 -23.43
N LEU A 166 -19.55 45.58 -22.29
CA LEU A 166 -19.24 46.66 -21.32
C LEU A 166 -18.46 47.81 -21.98
N ASP A 167 -17.42 47.51 -22.76
CA ASP A 167 -16.60 48.54 -23.41
C ASP A 167 -17.42 49.40 -24.38
N GLU A 168 -18.36 48.77 -25.11
CA GLU A 168 -19.26 49.48 -26.02
C GLU A 168 -20.28 50.33 -25.25
N ALA A 169 -20.80 49.83 -24.13
CA ALA A 169 -21.70 50.57 -23.24
C ALA A 169 -21.04 51.85 -22.71
N ILE A 170 -19.82 51.74 -22.17
CA ILE A 170 -19.04 52.87 -21.64
C ILE A 170 -18.71 53.87 -22.75
N SER A 171 -18.26 53.37 -23.91
CA SER A 171 -17.97 54.20 -25.09
C SER A 171 -19.21 54.96 -25.60
N THR A 172 -20.37 54.32 -25.56
CA THR A 172 -21.64 54.92 -25.95
C THR A 172 -22.09 55.99 -24.96
N ALA A 173 -22.03 55.72 -23.65
CA ALA A 173 -22.38 56.69 -22.62
C ALA A 173 -21.47 57.93 -22.63
N LYS A 174 -20.16 57.76 -22.89
CA LYS A 174 -19.20 58.88 -22.99
C LYS A 174 -19.44 59.82 -24.17
N LYS A 175 -20.23 59.40 -25.17
CA LYS A 175 -20.60 60.25 -26.32
C LYS A 175 -21.79 61.18 -26.04
N VAL A 176 -22.50 60.98 -24.92
CA VAL A 176 -23.63 61.84 -24.54
C VAL A 176 -23.17 63.30 -24.45
N PRO A 177 -23.83 64.24 -25.15
CA PRO A 177 -23.46 65.65 -25.11
C PRO A 177 -23.54 66.25 -23.70
N ARG A 178 -22.68 67.23 -23.38
CA ARG A 178 -22.62 67.91 -22.08
C ARG A 178 -23.74 68.95 -21.89
N ILE A 179 -24.96 68.61 -22.28
CA ILE A 179 -26.14 69.49 -22.26
C ILE A 179 -27.31 68.68 -21.70
N GLY A 180 -28.09 69.27 -20.79
CA GLY A 180 -29.25 68.61 -20.19
C GLY A 180 -28.92 67.76 -18.96
N SER A 181 -29.95 67.12 -18.39
CA SER A 181 -29.83 66.28 -17.19
C SER A 181 -29.30 64.87 -17.48
N ALA A 182 -29.48 64.34 -18.69
CA ALA A 182 -28.96 63.04 -19.10
C ALA A 182 -27.43 62.94 -18.91
N TYR A 183 -26.68 64.01 -19.17
CA TYR A 183 -25.23 64.03 -18.95
C TYR A 183 -24.85 63.78 -17.49
N GLN A 184 -25.67 64.23 -16.53
CA GLN A 184 -25.41 64.01 -15.10
C GLN A 184 -25.47 62.53 -14.72
N GLN A 185 -26.18 61.70 -15.48
CA GLN A 185 -26.32 60.26 -15.23
C GLN A 185 -25.16 59.43 -15.82
N VAL A 186 -24.31 60.00 -16.68
CA VAL A 186 -23.29 59.26 -17.44
C VAL A 186 -22.29 58.56 -16.51
N GLU A 187 -21.67 59.30 -15.59
CA GLU A 187 -20.66 58.75 -14.69
C GLU A 187 -21.26 57.75 -13.70
N ASP A 188 -22.48 58.00 -13.22
CA ASP A 188 -23.21 57.09 -12.32
C ASP A 188 -23.53 55.75 -13.03
N LYS A 189 -23.97 55.80 -14.29
CA LYS A 189 -24.23 54.63 -15.12
C LYS A 189 -22.96 53.81 -15.36
N ILE A 190 -21.87 54.48 -15.76
CA ILE A 190 -20.58 53.83 -16.01
C ILE A 190 -20.07 53.16 -14.74
N THR A 191 -20.07 53.88 -13.62
CA THR A 191 -19.63 53.37 -12.31
C THR A 191 -20.46 52.14 -11.91
N ARG A 192 -21.78 52.20 -12.06
CA ARG A 192 -22.67 51.06 -11.79
C ARG A 192 -22.32 49.85 -12.66
N TRP A 193 -22.17 50.04 -13.97
CA TRP A 193 -21.84 48.95 -14.89
C TRP A 193 -20.50 48.29 -14.54
N GLU A 194 -19.47 49.08 -14.26
CA GLU A 194 -18.15 48.59 -13.86
C GLU A 194 -18.19 47.81 -12.53
N GLN A 195 -18.95 48.29 -11.54
CA GLN A 195 -19.13 47.60 -10.25
C GLN A 195 -19.84 46.26 -10.41
N ILE A 196 -20.95 46.23 -11.15
CA ILE A 196 -21.71 45.00 -11.43
C ILE A 196 -20.82 44.00 -12.17
N TRP A 197 -20.10 44.47 -13.19
CA TRP A 197 -19.20 43.63 -13.98
C TRP A 197 -18.07 43.03 -13.14
N THR A 198 -17.41 43.86 -12.33
CA THR A 198 -16.32 43.43 -11.44
C THR A 198 -16.81 42.41 -10.41
N SER A 199 -18.01 42.62 -9.86
CA SER A 199 -18.65 41.67 -8.95
C SER A 199 -18.91 40.33 -9.64
N ALA A 200 -19.45 40.34 -10.86
CA ALA A 200 -19.70 39.13 -11.65
C ALA A 200 -18.43 38.35 -11.98
N GLU A 201 -17.39 39.03 -12.44
CA GLU A 201 -16.10 38.40 -12.69
C GLU A 201 -15.51 37.77 -11.42
N THR A 202 -15.67 38.44 -10.28
CA THR A 202 -15.19 37.93 -8.99
C THR A 202 -15.91 36.64 -8.60
N LEU A 203 -17.25 36.58 -8.75
CA LEU A 203 -18.01 35.36 -8.50
C LEU A 203 -17.60 34.24 -9.45
N TYR A 204 -17.43 34.55 -10.73
CA TYR A 204 -17.00 33.58 -11.74
C TYR A 204 -15.63 32.99 -11.40
N ARG A 205 -14.64 33.83 -11.06
CA ARG A 205 -13.29 33.38 -10.65
C ARG A 205 -13.32 32.55 -9.38
N LYS A 206 -14.12 32.94 -8.38
CA LYS A 206 -14.29 32.14 -7.14
C LYS A 206 -14.83 30.74 -7.44
N ALA A 207 -15.78 30.63 -8.37
CA ALA A 207 -16.30 29.33 -8.79
C ALA A 207 -15.21 28.48 -9.46
N GLU A 208 -14.42 29.07 -10.37
CA GLU A 208 -13.29 28.36 -11.00
C GLU A 208 -12.23 27.91 -9.98
N ASP A 209 -11.87 28.77 -9.03
CA ASP A 209 -10.91 28.42 -7.98
C ASP A 209 -11.42 27.30 -7.08
N ALA A 210 -12.72 27.28 -6.79
CA ALA A 210 -13.36 26.18 -6.08
C ALA A 210 -13.28 24.87 -6.88
N LEU A 211 -13.47 24.92 -8.21
CA LEU A 211 -13.32 23.75 -9.09
C LEU A 211 -11.88 23.21 -9.08
N ARG A 212 -10.87 24.07 -9.19
CA ARG A 212 -9.44 23.68 -9.08
C ARG A 212 -9.15 22.97 -7.76
N LYS A 213 -9.83 23.37 -6.68
CA LYS A 213 -9.74 22.78 -5.34
C LYS A 213 -10.68 21.58 -5.12
N GLN A 214 -11.33 21.07 -6.17
CA GLN A 214 -12.30 19.96 -6.14
C GLN A 214 -13.54 20.23 -5.25
N ARG A 215 -13.87 21.50 -4.97
CA ARG A 215 -15.00 21.93 -4.12
C ARG A 215 -16.22 22.29 -4.95
N VAL A 216 -16.85 21.29 -5.56
CA VAL A 216 -18.00 21.46 -6.46
C VAL A 216 -19.16 22.22 -5.82
N GLN A 217 -19.47 21.98 -4.54
CA GLN A 217 -20.58 22.66 -3.87
C GLN A 217 -20.38 24.17 -3.73
N ILE A 218 -19.15 24.60 -3.48
CA ILE A 218 -18.81 26.02 -3.44
C ILE A 218 -18.93 26.63 -4.83
N ALA A 219 -18.43 25.93 -5.87
CA ALA A 219 -18.55 26.41 -7.25
C ALA A 219 -20.02 26.59 -7.68
N LEU A 220 -20.90 25.65 -7.34
CA LEU A 220 -22.34 25.76 -7.59
C LEU A 220 -22.97 26.95 -6.86
N THR A 221 -22.57 27.17 -5.60
CA THR A 221 -23.07 28.29 -4.79
C THR A 221 -22.68 29.64 -5.42
N GLU A 222 -21.42 29.80 -5.79
CA GLU A 222 -20.92 31.03 -6.43
C GLU A 222 -21.53 31.23 -7.83
N ALA A 223 -21.74 30.15 -8.60
CA ALA A 223 -22.46 30.21 -9.87
C ALA A 223 -23.91 30.67 -9.69
N GLY A 224 -24.62 30.17 -8.68
CA GLY A 224 -25.99 30.58 -8.37
C GLY A 224 -26.11 32.07 -8.04
N ARG A 225 -25.10 32.66 -7.40
CA ARG A 225 -25.05 34.12 -7.14
C ARG A 225 -24.95 34.97 -8.40
N LEU A 226 -24.49 34.43 -9.54
CA LEU A 226 -24.53 35.12 -10.82
C LEU A 226 -25.97 35.40 -11.28
N LEU A 227 -26.94 34.58 -10.88
CA LEU A 227 -28.35 34.78 -11.24
C LEU A 227 -28.96 36.01 -10.57
N SER A 228 -28.39 36.48 -9.45
CA SER A 228 -28.81 37.71 -8.78
C SER A 228 -28.08 38.97 -9.26
N ILE A 229 -27.13 38.84 -10.20
CA ILE A 229 -26.42 39.99 -10.76
C ILE A 229 -27.30 40.69 -11.77
N ASP A 230 -27.39 42.02 -11.69
CA ASP A 230 -28.21 42.85 -12.56
C ASP A 230 -27.59 43.03 -13.95
N ASN A 231 -27.41 41.91 -14.67
CA ASN A 231 -26.92 41.87 -16.04
C ASN A 231 -27.37 40.57 -16.74
N ILE A 232 -28.14 40.70 -17.83
CA ILE A 232 -28.72 39.56 -18.55
C ILE A 232 -27.65 38.60 -19.08
N PHE A 233 -26.55 39.12 -19.64
CA PHE A 233 -25.46 38.28 -20.16
C PHE A 233 -24.82 37.39 -19.07
N TRP A 234 -24.62 37.93 -17.86
CA TRP A 234 -24.09 37.16 -16.74
C TRP A 234 -25.09 36.12 -16.21
N GLN A 235 -26.37 36.48 -16.09
CA GLN A 235 -27.44 35.60 -15.64
C GLN A 235 -27.72 34.44 -16.61
N THR A 236 -27.51 34.64 -17.91
CA THR A 236 -27.86 33.66 -18.94
C THR A 236 -26.63 32.97 -19.51
N THR A 237 -25.85 33.69 -20.31
CA THR A 237 -24.76 33.14 -21.13
C THR A 237 -23.62 32.65 -20.25
N LYS A 238 -23.12 33.50 -19.35
CA LYS A 238 -21.98 33.14 -18.49
C LYS A 238 -22.35 32.14 -17.40
N TYR A 239 -23.55 32.25 -16.84
CA TYR A 239 -24.07 31.23 -15.93
C TYR A 239 -24.14 29.85 -16.60
N GLN A 240 -24.69 29.75 -17.81
CA GLN A 240 -24.77 28.48 -18.53
C GLN A 240 -23.38 27.92 -18.86
N GLU A 241 -22.46 28.77 -19.32
CA GLU A 241 -21.07 28.40 -19.57
C GLU A 241 -20.42 27.81 -18.32
N LEU A 242 -20.55 28.48 -17.18
CA LEU A 242 -19.99 28.04 -15.90
C LEU A 242 -20.66 26.74 -15.41
N SER A 243 -21.98 26.63 -15.52
CA SER A 243 -22.73 25.43 -15.14
C SER A 243 -22.28 24.19 -15.92
N ASN A 244 -22.07 24.33 -17.24
CA ASN A 244 -21.54 23.26 -18.08
C ASN A 244 -20.13 22.85 -17.63
N LYS A 245 -19.25 23.83 -17.34
CA LYS A 245 -17.90 23.58 -16.81
C LYS A 245 -17.90 22.88 -15.46
N ILE A 246 -18.79 23.30 -14.55
CA ILE A 246 -18.95 22.66 -13.23
C ILE A 246 -19.38 21.20 -13.40
N THR A 247 -20.35 20.93 -14.28
CA THR A 247 -20.85 19.58 -14.54
C THR A 247 -19.75 18.68 -15.09
N ALA A 248 -19.04 19.13 -16.14
CA ALA A 248 -17.91 18.39 -16.71
C ALA A 248 -16.81 18.12 -15.67
N THR A 249 -16.45 19.12 -14.86
CA THR A 249 -15.43 18.97 -13.82
C THR A 249 -15.87 18.00 -12.72
N ARG A 250 -17.15 17.99 -12.35
CA ARG A 250 -17.70 17.03 -11.37
C ARG A 250 -17.56 15.59 -11.85
N GLU A 251 -17.82 15.34 -13.13
CA GLU A 251 -17.63 14.01 -13.72
C GLU A 251 -16.16 13.58 -13.65
N ASP A 252 -15.23 14.48 -13.97
CA ASP A 252 -13.79 14.21 -13.87
C ASP A 252 -13.34 13.96 -12.43
N ILE A 253 -13.82 14.74 -11.46
CA ILE A 253 -13.58 14.48 -10.02
C ILE A 253 -14.08 13.10 -9.63
N THR A 254 -15.22 12.67 -10.17
CA THR A 254 -15.77 11.32 -9.91
C THR A 254 -14.85 10.24 -10.48
N LYS A 255 -14.25 10.45 -11.67
CA LYS A 255 -13.24 9.53 -12.22
C LYS A 255 -12.01 9.44 -11.33
N ILE A 256 -11.51 10.57 -10.82
CA ILE A 256 -10.39 10.61 -9.86
C ILE A 256 -10.74 9.80 -8.60
N GLY A 257 -11.93 9.99 -8.03
CA GLY A 257 -12.39 9.22 -6.87
C GLY A 257 -12.43 7.71 -7.13
N LYS A 258 -12.96 7.28 -8.28
CA LYS A 258 -12.95 5.87 -8.70
C LYS A 258 -11.53 5.32 -8.87
N ALA A 259 -10.63 6.09 -9.48
CA ALA A 259 -9.24 5.72 -9.66
C ALA A 259 -8.54 5.52 -8.30
N LYS A 260 -8.79 6.40 -7.31
CA LYS A 260 -8.25 6.26 -5.95
C LYS A 260 -8.71 4.96 -5.28
N ASN A 261 -10.00 4.64 -5.36
CA ASN A 261 -10.52 3.39 -4.78
C ASN A 261 -9.88 2.14 -5.41
N LEU A 262 -9.66 2.14 -6.73
CA LEU A 262 -8.95 1.07 -7.44
C LEU A 262 -7.50 0.95 -6.95
N VAL A 263 -6.81 2.07 -6.79
CA VAL A 263 -5.45 2.10 -6.26
C VAL A 263 -5.36 1.59 -4.82
N GLU A 264 -6.35 1.91 -3.98
CA GLU A 264 -6.44 1.40 -2.60
C GLU A 264 -6.71 -0.11 -2.55
N SER A 265 -7.45 -0.63 -3.52
CA SER A 265 -7.71 -2.07 -3.67
C SER A 265 -6.44 -2.86 -4.05
N GLY A 266 -5.42 -2.16 -4.56
CA GLY A 266 -4.11 -2.72 -4.90
C GLY A 266 -4.14 -3.62 -6.14
N GLY A 267 -2.95 -4.01 -6.60
CA GLY A 267 -2.77 -4.91 -7.73
C GLY A 267 -2.65 -4.19 -9.08
N VAL A 268 -1.82 -4.77 -9.95
CA VAL A 268 -1.43 -4.18 -11.25
C VAL A 268 -2.64 -3.87 -12.12
N LYS A 269 -3.60 -4.81 -12.22
CA LYS A 269 -4.83 -4.60 -13.01
C LYS A 269 -5.61 -3.37 -12.55
N ASN A 270 -5.78 -3.20 -11.25
CA ASN A 270 -6.50 -2.06 -10.69
C ASN A 270 -5.73 -0.74 -10.92
N PHE A 271 -4.39 -0.77 -10.85
CA PHE A 271 -3.56 0.40 -11.18
C PHE A 271 -3.71 0.83 -12.64
N LEU A 272 -3.76 -0.12 -13.58
CA LEU A 272 -3.97 0.17 -15.00
C LEU A 272 -5.36 0.74 -15.28
N GLU A 273 -6.39 0.17 -14.65
CA GLU A 273 -7.75 0.69 -14.74
C GLU A 273 -7.86 2.11 -14.15
N ALA A 274 -7.19 2.37 -13.02
CA ALA A 274 -7.09 3.69 -12.42
C ALA A 274 -6.41 4.69 -13.36
N ILE A 275 -5.25 4.33 -13.93
CA ILE A 275 -4.53 5.15 -14.91
C ILE A 275 -5.40 5.45 -16.13
N LYS A 276 -6.14 4.46 -16.64
CA LYS A 276 -7.06 4.65 -17.77
C LYS A 276 -8.16 5.68 -17.47
N LEU A 277 -8.70 5.68 -16.24
CA LEU A 277 -9.67 6.70 -15.82
C LEU A 277 -9.02 8.08 -15.75
N LEU A 278 -7.81 8.18 -15.20
CA LEU A 278 -7.10 9.45 -15.04
C LEU A 278 -6.65 10.05 -16.38
N THR A 279 -6.17 9.24 -17.33
CA THR A 279 -5.76 9.69 -18.67
C THR A 279 -6.94 10.14 -19.53
N SER A 280 -8.16 9.69 -19.21
CA SER A 280 -9.38 10.16 -19.88
C SER A 280 -9.80 11.59 -19.49
N ILE A 281 -9.14 12.19 -18.50
CA ILE A 281 -9.39 13.58 -18.08
C ILE A 281 -8.60 14.50 -19.01
N GLY A 282 -9.33 15.34 -19.75
CA GLY A 282 -8.75 16.26 -20.73
C GLY A 282 -7.98 17.42 -20.11
N ASN A 283 -7.05 18.00 -20.88
CA ASN A 283 -6.21 19.14 -20.47
C ASN A 283 -6.99 20.44 -20.18
N GLN A 284 -8.23 20.56 -20.65
CA GLN A 284 -9.12 21.70 -20.35
C GLN A 284 -9.85 21.56 -19.01
N SER A 285 -9.77 20.41 -18.35
CA SER A 285 -10.40 20.17 -17.06
C SER A 285 -9.69 20.96 -15.96
N TYR A 286 -10.45 21.57 -15.04
CA TYR A 286 -9.88 22.28 -13.89
C TYR A 286 -9.13 21.36 -12.93
N VAL A 287 -9.30 20.03 -13.04
CA VAL A 287 -8.63 19.01 -12.24
C VAL A 287 -7.60 18.20 -13.03
N TYR A 288 -7.19 18.69 -14.20
CA TYR A 288 -6.20 18.00 -15.04
C TYR A 288 -4.87 17.78 -14.31
N GLN A 289 -4.35 18.81 -13.62
CA GLN A 289 -3.09 18.69 -12.87
C GLN A 289 -3.19 17.63 -11.76
N VAL A 290 -4.31 17.61 -11.02
CA VAL A 290 -4.58 16.59 -10.00
C VAL A 290 -4.59 15.19 -10.61
N ALA A 291 -5.14 15.04 -11.82
CA ALA A 291 -5.13 13.77 -12.53
C ALA A 291 -3.70 13.35 -12.93
N GLN A 292 -2.86 14.27 -13.40
CA GLN A 292 -1.46 13.98 -13.74
C GLN A 292 -0.64 13.57 -12.51
N GLU A 293 -0.82 14.26 -11.39
CA GLU A 293 -0.20 13.90 -10.10
C GLU A 293 -0.62 12.48 -9.67
N ALA A 294 -1.91 12.16 -9.75
CA ALA A 294 -2.43 10.83 -9.43
C ALA A 294 -1.91 9.73 -10.37
N ILE A 295 -1.66 10.03 -11.66
CA ILE A 295 -1.03 9.09 -12.59
C ILE A 295 0.39 8.79 -12.12
N GLY A 296 1.18 9.82 -11.79
CA GLY A 296 2.54 9.66 -11.28
C GLY A 296 2.59 8.81 -10.01
N GLU A 297 1.74 9.12 -9.02
CA GLU A 297 1.63 8.34 -7.78
C GLU A 297 1.24 6.88 -8.04
N THR A 298 0.29 6.65 -8.96
CA THR A 298 -0.15 5.29 -9.31
C THR A 298 0.95 4.51 -10.03
N SER A 299 1.68 5.16 -10.94
CA SER A 299 2.82 4.55 -11.64
C SER A 299 4.00 4.28 -10.71
N GLN A 300 4.22 5.09 -9.67
CA GLN A 300 5.20 4.79 -8.63
C GLN A 300 4.84 3.50 -7.88
N LYS A 301 3.56 3.29 -7.55
CA LYS A 301 3.11 2.01 -6.94
C LYS A 301 3.34 0.80 -7.85
N MET A 302 3.28 0.98 -9.17
CA MET A 302 3.63 -0.07 -10.13
C MET A 302 5.14 -0.38 -10.12
N LEU A 303 5.99 0.65 -10.00
CA LEU A 303 7.44 0.48 -9.80
C LEU A 303 7.73 -0.32 -8.52
N ASP A 304 7.07 0.02 -7.41
CA ASP A 304 7.24 -0.68 -6.14
C ASP A 304 6.79 -2.15 -6.24
N PHE A 305 5.69 -2.42 -6.96
CA PHE A 305 5.22 -3.79 -7.22
C PHE A 305 6.24 -4.58 -8.04
N ALA A 306 6.82 -3.97 -9.07
CA ALA A 306 7.86 -4.60 -9.89
C ALA A 306 9.13 -4.88 -9.09
N GLU A 307 9.52 -3.97 -8.20
CA GLU A 307 10.64 -4.18 -7.27
C GLU A 307 10.40 -5.38 -6.35
N ALA A 308 9.21 -5.48 -5.76
CA ALA A 308 8.85 -6.64 -4.95
C ALA A 308 8.86 -7.95 -5.76
N ALA A 309 8.57 -7.91 -7.06
CA ALA A 309 8.70 -9.09 -7.94
C ALA A 309 10.17 -9.48 -8.15
N LEU A 310 11.09 -8.52 -8.33
CA LEU A 310 12.53 -8.80 -8.41
C LEU A 310 13.08 -9.42 -7.13
N ASP A 311 12.64 -8.95 -5.96
CA ASP A 311 13.06 -9.52 -4.67
C ASP A 311 12.65 -10.99 -4.53
N ARG A 312 11.51 -11.37 -5.14
CA ARG A 312 11.05 -12.77 -5.24
C ARG A 312 11.73 -13.57 -6.36
N LYS A 313 12.73 -12.99 -7.03
CA LYS A 313 13.41 -13.55 -8.21
C LYS A 313 12.50 -13.78 -9.42
N ASP A 314 11.49 -12.93 -9.61
CA ASP A 314 10.57 -12.97 -10.75
C ASP A 314 10.83 -11.79 -11.71
N LEU A 315 11.81 -11.98 -12.61
CA LEU A 315 12.19 -10.96 -13.60
C LEU A 315 11.06 -10.69 -14.60
N THR A 316 10.35 -11.75 -15.01
CA THR A 316 9.31 -11.66 -16.03
C THR A 316 8.19 -10.75 -15.58
N THR A 317 7.67 -10.98 -14.36
CA THR A 317 6.62 -10.15 -13.78
C THR A 317 7.10 -8.72 -13.52
N ALA A 318 8.33 -8.54 -13.04
CA ALA A 318 8.89 -7.20 -12.83
C ALA A 318 8.94 -6.38 -14.12
N LEU A 319 9.46 -6.95 -15.22
CA LEU A 319 9.55 -6.27 -16.50
C LEU A 319 8.18 -6.07 -17.16
N ASP A 320 7.27 -7.02 -17.03
CA ASP A 320 5.90 -6.91 -17.58
C ASP A 320 5.15 -5.72 -16.97
N VAL A 321 5.22 -5.56 -15.65
CA VAL A 321 4.55 -4.46 -14.93
C VAL A 321 5.11 -3.10 -15.33
N ILE A 322 6.43 -2.98 -15.41
CA ILE A 322 7.12 -1.72 -15.73
C ILE A 322 6.84 -1.25 -17.14
N ARG A 323 6.76 -2.17 -18.10
CA ARG A 323 6.45 -1.84 -19.51
C ARG A 323 5.02 -1.35 -19.72
N GLN A 324 4.13 -1.64 -18.77
CA GLN A 324 2.75 -1.16 -18.81
C GLN A 324 2.58 0.24 -18.19
N ILE A 325 3.64 0.83 -17.62
CA ILE A 325 3.62 2.22 -17.14
C ILE A 325 3.49 3.17 -18.34
N PRO A 326 2.46 4.04 -18.38
CA PRO A 326 2.20 4.90 -19.52
C PRO A 326 3.22 6.04 -19.64
N THR A 327 3.39 6.58 -20.85
CA THR A 327 4.24 7.76 -21.08
C THR A 327 3.77 9.00 -20.32
N SER A 328 2.46 9.14 -20.11
CA SER A 328 1.85 10.23 -19.35
C SER A 328 2.29 10.32 -17.89
N ALA A 329 2.89 9.26 -17.33
CA ALA A 329 3.43 9.28 -15.98
C ALA A 329 4.72 10.11 -15.84
N ASN A 330 5.38 10.46 -16.94
CA ASN A 330 6.70 11.13 -16.95
C ASN A 330 7.79 10.36 -16.17
N LEU A 331 7.69 9.03 -16.07
CA LEU A 331 8.65 8.16 -15.37
C LEU A 331 9.50 7.30 -16.34
N GLN A 332 9.69 7.74 -17.58
CA GLN A 332 10.33 6.90 -18.61
C GLN A 332 11.80 6.63 -18.27
N LYS A 333 12.48 7.59 -17.65
CA LYS A 333 13.88 7.41 -17.23
C LYS A 333 13.99 6.38 -16.11
N GLU A 334 13.08 6.42 -15.15
CA GLU A 334 12.96 5.46 -14.05
C GLU A 334 12.68 4.05 -14.58
N VAL A 335 11.79 3.94 -15.57
CA VAL A 335 11.47 2.69 -16.27
C VAL A 335 12.71 2.10 -16.95
N GLU A 336 13.41 2.89 -17.77
CA GLU A 336 14.66 2.47 -18.46
C GLU A 336 15.76 2.04 -17.47
N ASP A 337 15.94 2.83 -16.40
CA ASP A 337 16.91 2.51 -15.36
C ASP A 337 16.52 1.21 -14.63
N PHE A 338 15.24 1.03 -14.33
CA PHE A 338 14.74 -0.17 -13.67
C PHE A 338 14.97 -1.40 -14.55
N GLU A 339 14.69 -1.35 -15.85
CA GLU A 339 14.97 -2.49 -16.76
C GLU A 339 16.46 -2.84 -16.78
N THR A 340 17.32 -1.82 -16.77
CA THR A 340 18.79 -1.98 -16.71
C THR A 340 19.21 -2.65 -15.40
N LEU A 341 18.67 -2.21 -14.25
CA LEU A 341 19.00 -2.78 -12.95
C LEU A 341 18.37 -4.16 -12.72
N ALA A 342 17.15 -4.39 -13.19
CA ALA A 342 16.44 -5.66 -13.12
C ALA A 342 17.22 -6.77 -13.82
N SER A 343 17.69 -6.50 -15.04
CA SER A 343 18.52 -7.42 -15.82
C SER A 343 19.92 -7.63 -15.23
N ALA A 344 20.45 -6.67 -14.46
CA ALA A 344 21.68 -6.85 -13.69
C ALA A 344 21.46 -7.76 -12.47
N VAL A 345 20.42 -7.48 -11.68
CA VAL A 345 20.04 -8.25 -10.48
C VAL A 345 19.75 -9.72 -10.83
N SER A 346 19.09 -9.98 -11.97
CA SER A 346 18.75 -11.36 -12.34
C SER A 346 19.96 -12.25 -12.63
N ARG A 347 21.09 -11.67 -13.05
CA ARG A 347 22.32 -12.42 -13.38
C ARG A 347 22.92 -13.08 -12.14
N ILE A 348 22.91 -12.37 -11.02
CA ILE A 348 23.55 -12.84 -9.79
C ILE A 348 22.74 -13.88 -9.01
N TRP A 349 21.53 -14.23 -9.44
CA TRP A 349 20.70 -15.19 -8.71
C TRP A 349 21.30 -16.58 -8.58
N ASN A 350 22.18 -16.95 -9.53
CA ASN A 350 22.94 -18.20 -9.52
C ASN A 350 24.19 -18.11 -8.62
N GLY A 351 24.68 -16.91 -8.35
CA GLY A 351 25.81 -16.65 -7.44
C GLY A 351 27.18 -17.00 -7.99
N ALA A 352 27.36 -17.10 -9.31
CA ALA A 352 28.68 -17.31 -9.92
C ALA A 352 29.53 -16.02 -9.84
N PRO A 353 30.83 -16.09 -9.50
CA PRO A 353 31.68 -14.90 -9.39
C PRO A 353 31.71 -14.02 -10.64
N GLU A 354 31.61 -14.62 -11.82
CA GLU A 354 31.64 -13.93 -13.13
C GLU A 354 30.37 -13.12 -13.37
N ASP A 355 29.22 -13.58 -12.84
CA ASP A 355 27.93 -12.89 -12.98
C ASP A 355 27.92 -11.56 -12.24
N TYR A 356 28.69 -11.42 -11.15
CA TYR A 356 28.82 -10.19 -10.39
C TYR A 356 29.52 -9.09 -11.21
N ASP A 357 30.57 -9.42 -11.95
CA ASP A 357 31.27 -8.45 -12.80
C ASP A 357 30.39 -7.96 -13.95
N ALA A 358 29.63 -8.87 -14.57
CA ALA A 358 28.65 -8.52 -15.59
C ALA A 358 27.49 -7.66 -15.02
N ALA A 359 26.99 -7.97 -13.83
CA ALA A 359 25.94 -7.21 -13.16
C ALA A 359 26.42 -5.80 -12.77
N ILE A 360 27.62 -5.67 -12.22
CA ILE A 360 28.24 -4.38 -11.90
C ILE A 360 28.40 -3.53 -13.15
N ALA A 361 28.96 -4.08 -14.23
CA ALA A 361 29.12 -3.37 -15.50
C ALA A 361 27.78 -2.92 -16.09
N GLN A 362 26.72 -3.73 -15.94
CA GLN A 362 25.37 -3.37 -16.38
C GLN A 362 24.78 -2.24 -15.51
N ALA A 363 24.92 -2.31 -14.18
CA ALA A 363 24.42 -1.26 -13.28
C ALA A 363 25.18 0.07 -13.43
N GLN A 364 26.46 0.03 -13.80
CA GLN A 364 27.27 1.22 -14.09
C GLN A 364 26.79 2.01 -15.32
N LYS A 365 25.95 1.41 -16.18
CA LYS A 365 25.31 2.12 -17.31
C LYS A 365 24.32 3.19 -16.84
N VAL A 366 23.80 3.09 -15.62
CA VAL A 366 22.97 4.13 -15.02
C VAL A 366 23.88 5.31 -14.64
N GLY A 367 23.81 6.39 -15.43
CA GLY A 367 24.61 7.60 -15.24
C GLY A 367 24.27 8.39 -13.99
N SER A 368 25.14 9.32 -13.57
CA SER A 368 24.99 10.10 -12.33
C SER A 368 23.82 11.09 -12.32
N ASP A 369 23.32 11.45 -13.49
CA ASP A 369 22.17 12.33 -13.71
C ASP A 369 20.83 11.57 -13.78
N ARG A 370 20.86 10.24 -13.65
CA ARG A 370 19.69 9.37 -13.81
C ARG A 370 18.96 9.15 -12.49
N PRO A 371 17.61 8.99 -12.50
CA PRO A 371 16.80 8.84 -11.29
C PRO A 371 17.24 7.70 -10.34
N LEU A 372 17.61 6.54 -10.88
CA LEU A 372 17.99 5.38 -10.06
C LEU A 372 19.49 5.25 -9.82
N PHE A 373 20.29 6.30 -10.07
CA PHE A 373 21.74 6.25 -9.86
C PHE A 373 22.12 5.86 -8.43
N SER A 374 21.49 6.47 -7.42
CA SER A 374 21.80 6.17 -6.02
C SER A 374 21.55 4.69 -5.68
N ARG A 375 20.51 4.10 -6.28
CA ARG A 375 20.18 2.68 -6.14
C ARG A 375 21.21 1.82 -6.85
N ALA A 376 21.59 2.16 -8.08
CA ALA A 376 22.64 1.49 -8.82
C ALA A 376 23.96 1.44 -8.01
N GLN A 377 24.38 2.55 -7.41
CA GLN A 377 25.60 2.61 -6.60
C GLN A 377 25.52 1.73 -5.34
N ARG A 378 24.36 1.70 -4.66
CA ARG A 378 24.16 0.79 -3.51
C ARG A 378 24.26 -0.68 -3.91
N LEU A 379 23.67 -1.04 -5.06
CA LEU A 379 23.79 -2.39 -5.61
C LEU A 379 25.24 -2.73 -5.97
N ILE A 380 25.93 -1.84 -6.67
CA ILE A 380 27.35 -2.02 -7.05
C ILE A 380 28.23 -2.23 -5.81
N ALA A 381 28.13 -1.35 -4.80
CA ALA A 381 28.93 -1.47 -3.58
C ALA A 381 28.67 -2.79 -2.85
N ARG A 382 27.39 -3.20 -2.75
CA ARG A 382 27.00 -4.47 -2.18
C ARG A 382 27.58 -5.66 -2.97
N TRP A 383 27.46 -5.66 -4.28
CA TRP A 383 27.96 -6.72 -5.16
C TRP A 383 29.47 -6.84 -5.16
N GLN A 384 30.20 -5.72 -5.06
CA GLN A 384 31.65 -5.71 -4.90
C GLN A 384 32.07 -6.39 -3.60
N ALA A 385 31.41 -6.07 -2.48
CA ALA A 385 31.66 -6.73 -1.20
C ALA A 385 31.30 -8.22 -1.25
N GLU A 386 30.13 -8.57 -1.81
CA GLU A 386 29.72 -9.97 -1.98
C GLU A 386 30.71 -10.78 -2.82
N LYS A 387 31.27 -10.20 -3.89
CA LYS A 387 32.27 -10.86 -4.72
C LYS A 387 33.54 -11.20 -3.94
N VAL A 388 34.02 -10.27 -3.10
CA VAL A 388 35.19 -10.50 -2.23
C VAL A 388 34.91 -11.64 -1.25
N ASP A 389 33.75 -11.63 -0.62
CA ASP A 389 33.37 -12.63 0.39
C ASP A 389 33.15 -14.02 -0.24
N ILE A 390 32.66 -14.11 -1.48
CA ILE A 390 32.58 -15.37 -2.24
C ILE A 390 34.00 -15.92 -2.52
N ALA A 391 34.95 -15.06 -2.89
CA ALA A 391 36.33 -15.47 -3.10
C ALA A 391 36.97 -15.99 -1.80
N GLN A 392 36.71 -15.35 -0.66
CA GLN A 392 37.13 -15.83 0.66
C GLN A 392 36.51 -17.19 0.99
N LEU A 393 35.21 -17.37 0.73
CA LEU A 393 34.52 -18.63 0.97
C LEU A 393 35.11 -19.77 0.11
N ASN A 394 35.40 -19.50 -1.16
CA ASN A 394 36.04 -20.47 -2.04
C ASN A 394 37.46 -20.82 -1.60
N ARG A 395 38.22 -19.84 -1.10
CA ARG A 395 39.54 -20.09 -0.50
C ARG A 395 39.44 -20.95 0.77
N ALA A 396 38.47 -20.68 1.64
CA ALA A 396 38.21 -21.50 2.81
C ALA A 396 37.91 -22.96 2.42
N ARG A 397 37.12 -23.19 1.36
CA ARG A 397 36.86 -24.53 0.82
C ARG A 397 38.11 -25.22 0.30
N GLN A 398 38.98 -24.50 -0.40
CA GLN A 398 40.23 -25.08 -0.90
C GLN A 398 41.15 -25.52 0.24
N LEU A 399 41.27 -24.69 1.29
CA LEU A 399 42.03 -25.05 2.50
C LEU A 399 41.41 -26.27 3.19
N ALA A 400 40.08 -26.34 3.25
CA ALA A 400 39.35 -27.48 3.83
C ALA A 400 39.48 -28.79 3.05
N GLN A 401 40.07 -28.80 1.84
CA GLN A 401 40.36 -30.06 1.12
C GLN A 401 41.52 -30.83 1.76
N SER A 402 42.38 -30.15 2.53
CA SER A 402 43.46 -30.76 3.27
C SER A 402 42.96 -31.26 4.63
N THR A 403 43.40 -32.46 5.03
CA THR A 403 43.10 -33.02 6.37
C THR A 403 44.07 -32.53 7.44
N ARG A 404 44.98 -31.60 7.12
CA ARG A 404 45.98 -31.09 8.05
C ARG A 404 45.35 -30.13 9.06
N PRO A 405 45.62 -30.29 10.37
CA PRO A 405 45.11 -29.40 11.43
C PRO A 405 45.27 -27.90 11.12
N GLU A 406 46.45 -27.49 10.65
CA GLU A 406 46.77 -26.11 10.31
C GLU A 406 45.92 -25.55 9.15
N ASP A 407 45.64 -26.38 8.14
CA ASP A 407 44.86 -25.97 6.97
C ASP A 407 43.37 -25.86 7.33
N LEU A 408 42.84 -26.77 8.15
CA LEU A 408 41.48 -26.71 8.67
C LEU A 408 41.27 -25.48 9.57
N GLN A 409 42.24 -25.17 10.43
CA GLN A 409 42.18 -23.96 11.26
C GLN A 409 42.24 -22.69 10.40
N ALA A 410 43.08 -22.65 9.37
CA ALA A 410 43.13 -21.55 8.41
C ALA A 410 41.83 -21.41 7.61
N ALA A 411 41.19 -22.54 7.25
CA ALA A 411 39.91 -22.56 6.57
C ALA A 411 38.79 -21.96 7.44
N ILE A 412 38.70 -22.35 8.72
CA ILE A 412 37.76 -21.77 9.70
C ILE A 412 38.00 -20.27 9.83
N ALA A 413 39.26 -19.85 10.05
CA ALA A 413 39.60 -18.44 10.20
C ALA A 413 39.25 -17.62 8.95
N THR A 414 39.45 -18.18 7.75
CA THR A 414 39.10 -17.53 6.48
C THR A 414 37.59 -17.39 6.31
N ALA A 415 36.82 -18.45 6.58
CA ALA A 415 35.35 -18.39 6.49
C ALA A 415 34.73 -17.48 7.57
N ALA A 416 35.34 -17.38 8.75
CA ALA A 416 34.88 -16.54 9.84
C ALA A 416 35.04 -15.03 9.58
N GLN A 417 35.86 -14.64 8.59
CA GLN A 417 35.98 -13.24 8.18
C GLN A 417 34.74 -12.73 7.43
N ILE A 418 33.89 -13.62 6.92
CA ILE A 418 32.69 -13.25 6.17
C ILE A 418 31.66 -12.66 7.15
N PRO A 419 31.26 -11.38 6.99
CA PRO A 419 30.35 -10.72 7.92
C PRO A 419 29.00 -11.41 8.00
N SER A 420 28.37 -11.39 9.18
CA SER A 420 27.03 -11.97 9.36
C SER A 420 25.92 -11.31 8.53
N SER A 421 26.14 -10.08 8.07
CA SER A 421 25.23 -9.34 7.18
C SER A 421 25.34 -9.76 5.72
N ASN A 422 26.39 -10.50 5.34
CA ASN A 422 26.56 -10.97 3.97
C ASN A 422 25.52 -12.08 3.65
N PRO A 423 24.88 -12.11 2.47
CA PRO A 423 23.99 -13.20 2.07
C PRO A 423 24.61 -14.61 2.13
N LYS A 424 25.94 -14.71 1.99
CA LYS A 424 26.74 -15.93 2.08
C LYS A 424 27.13 -16.32 3.51
N ALA A 425 26.74 -15.55 4.53
CA ALA A 425 27.04 -15.85 5.92
C ALA A 425 26.49 -17.21 6.38
N LYS A 426 25.32 -17.61 5.88
CA LYS A 426 24.75 -18.94 6.19
C LYS A 426 25.64 -20.06 5.65
N GLU A 427 26.09 -19.92 4.41
CA GLU A 427 26.97 -20.87 3.73
C GLU A 427 28.34 -20.93 4.40
N ALA A 428 28.88 -19.79 4.81
CA ALA A 428 30.12 -19.69 5.59
C ALA A 428 30.01 -20.41 6.94
N ARG A 429 28.92 -20.21 7.69
CA ARG A 429 28.68 -20.90 8.97
C ARG A 429 28.57 -22.41 8.80
N GLN A 430 27.83 -22.86 7.80
CA GLN A 430 27.72 -24.29 7.50
C GLN A 430 29.08 -24.91 7.17
N LEU A 431 29.93 -24.20 6.41
CA LEU A 431 31.29 -24.64 6.12
C LEU A 431 32.14 -24.68 7.40
N ILE A 432 32.06 -23.66 8.26
CA ILE A 432 32.76 -23.65 9.56
C ILE A 432 32.32 -24.82 10.44
N ASP A 433 31.01 -25.08 10.54
CA ASP A 433 30.47 -26.18 11.34
C ASP A 433 30.96 -27.53 10.82
N GLN A 434 30.98 -27.70 9.50
CA GLN A 434 31.51 -28.90 8.85
C GLN A 434 33.00 -29.10 9.15
N ILE A 435 33.84 -28.09 8.86
CA ILE A 435 35.29 -28.17 9.08
C ILE A 435 35.60 -28.39 10.56
N THR A 436 34.87 -27.73 11.46
CA THR A 436 35.03 -27.91 12.91
C THR A 436 34.73 -29.35 13.33
N THR A 437 33.69 -29.94 12.76
CA THR A 437 33.31 -31.34 13.03
C THR A 437 34.38 -32.31 12.53
N GLU A 438 34.88 -32.11 11.31
CA GLU A 438 35.94 -32.93 10.72
C GLU A 438 37.26 -32.82 11.51
N PHE A 439 37.64 -31.59 11.87
CA PHE A 439 38.80 -31.31 12.71
C PHE A 439 38.70 -32.00 14.08
N GLN A 440 37.60 -31.80 14.80
CA GLN A 440 37.40 -32.44 16.11
C GLN A 440 37.39 -33.96 16.01
N SER A 441 36.78 -34.52 14.96
CA SER A 441 36.75 -35.96 14.74
C SER A 441 38.16 -36.51 14.48
N SER A 442 38.99 -35.81 13.70
CA SER A 442 40.38 -36.21 13.46
C SER A 442 41.24 -36.16 14.73
N GLU A 443 41.00 -35.21 15.63
CA GLU A 443 41.69 -35.13 16.94
C GLU A 443 41.22 -36.19 17.92
N ASP A 444 39.90 -36.43 17.98
CA ASP A 444 39.28 -37.27 18.99
C ASP A 444 39.34 -38.77 18.63
N ARG A 445 39.33 -39.12 17.34
CA ARG A 445 39.31 -40.52 16.87
C ARG A 445 40.50 -41.35 17.38
N PRO A 446 41.76 -40.90 17.30
CA PRO A 446 42.89 -41.65 17.83
C PRO A 446 42.80 -41.90 19.35
N LEU A 447 42.21 -40.95 20.11
CA LEU A 447 42.01 -41.11 21.55
C LEU A 447 40.96 -42.18 21.86
N ILE A 448 39.89 -42.23 21.06
CA ILE A 448 38.86 -43.28 21.16
C ILE A 448 39.46 -44.65 20.82
N ASP A 449 40.18 -44.75 19.70
CA ASP A 449 40.79 -46.00 19.27
C ASP A 449 41.85 -46.49 20.30
N GLN A 450 42.64 -45.57 20.88
CA GLN A 450 43.57 -45.89 21.98
C GLN A 450 42.83 -46.36 23.24
N ALA A 451 41.72 -45.71 23.61
CA ALA A 451 40.92 -46.13 24.77
C ALA A 451 40.33 -47.53 24.57
N GLU A 452 39.88 -47.86 23.35
CA GLU A 452 39.43 -49.22 23.02
C GLU A 452 40.54 -50.25 23.18
N GLN A 453 41.74 -49.97 22.65
CA GLN A 453 42.89 -50.86 22.79
C GLN A 453 43.26 -51.12 24.26
N ILE A 454 43.19 -50.09 25.11
CA ILE A 454 43.41 -50.22 26.54
C ILE A 454 42.29 -51.06 27.18
N ALA A 455 41.03 -50.73 26.91
CA ALA A 455 39.87 -51.42 27.48
C ALA A 455 39.82 -52.91 27.12
N ASN A 456 40.31 -53.29 25.93
CA ASN A 456 40.36 -54.68 25.47
C ASN A 456 41.19 -55.62 26.35
N ARG A 457 42.04 -55.11 27.25
CA ARG A 457 42.76 -55.94 28.23
C ARG A 457 41.84 -56.54 29.30
N GLY A 458 40.67 -55.93 29.54
CA GLY A 458 39.61 -56.48 30.38
C GLY A 458 39.84 -56.41 31.90
N ASP A 459 40.96 -55.87 32.36
CA ASP A 459 41.23 -55.70 33.80
C ASP A 459 40.72 -54.34 34.34
N ALA A 460 40.54 -54.27 35.67
CA ALA A 460 39.98 -53.10 36.34
C ALA A 460 40.82 -51.81 36.13
N SER A 461 42.14 -51.92 36.06
CA SER A 461 43.04 -50.78 35.85
C SER A 461 42.96 -50.26 34.42
N SER A 462 42.97 -51.15 33.44
CA SER A 462 42.84 -50.79 32.03
C SER A 462 41.47 -50.17 31.71
N LEU A 463 40.37 -50.71 32.26
CA LEU A 463 39.05 -50.09 32.09
C LEU A 463 38.97 -48.68 32.70
N GLN A 464 39.57 -48.46 33.88
CA GLN A 464 39.65 -47.14 34.48
C GLN A 464 40.47 -46.17 33.60
N GLN A 465 41.63 -46.59 33.10
CA GLN A 465 42.47 -45.78 32.21
C GLN A 465 41.75 -45.42 30.90
N ALA A 466 41.01 -46.36 30.31
CA ALA A 466 40.20 -46.10 29.12
C ALA A 466 39.08 -45.07 29.38
N ILE A 467 38.42 -45.16 30.54
CA ILE A 467 37.40 -44.16 30.97
C ILE A 467 38.04 -42.77 31.13
N ASP A 468 39.21 -42.70 31.76
CA ASP A 468 39.93 -41.45 31.98
C ASP A 468 40.38 -40.82 30.65
N LEU A 469 40.85 -41.63 29.70
CA LEU A 469 41.24 -41.15 28.36
C LEU A 469 40.04 -40.59 27.59
N LEU A 470 38.91 -41.32 27.57
CA LEU A 470 37.67 -40.86 26.93
C LEU A 470 37.05 -39.65 27.62
N SER A 471 37.35 -39.42 28.90
CA SER A 471 36.83 -38.26 29.64
C SER A 471 37.41 -36.92 29.15
N ARG A 472 38.55 -36.96 28.44
CA ARG A 472 39.16 -35.80 27.81
C ARG A 472 38.36 -35.28 26.62
N ILE A 473 37.51 -36.13 26.03
CA ILE A 473 36.61 -35.76 24.93
C ILE A 473 35.32 -35.19 25.53
N SER A 474 35.13 -33.88 25.35
CA SER A 474 33.93 -33.18 25.80
C SER A 474 32.67 -33.68 25.08
N SER A 475 31.54 -33.73 25.78
CA SER A 475 30.24 -34.15 25.22
C SER A 475 29.71 -33.23 24.12
N ARG A 476 30.25 -32.00 23.99
CA ARG A 476 29.87 -31.02 22.97
C ARG A 476 30.67 -31.14 21.67
N ARG A 477 31.70 -32.00 21.63
CA ARG A 477 32.51 -32.24 20.42
C ARG A 477 31.86 -33.29 19.52
N ALA A 478 32.30 -33.35 18.26
CA ALA A 478 31.76 -34.25 17.24
C ALA A 478 31.63 -35.71 17.70
N LEU A 479 32.67 -36.28 18.33
CA LEU A 479 32.68 -37.67 18.83
C LEU A 479 32.33 -37.78 20.33
N GLY A 480 31.80 -36.71 20.93
CA GLY A 480 31.52 -36.67 22.37
C GLY A 480 30.47 -37.67 22.85
N GLN A 481 29.44 -37.94 22.03
CA GLN A 481 28.41 -38.95 22.35
C GLN A 481 28.96 -40.38 22.25
N GLU A 482 29.80 -40.66 21.25
CA GLU A 482 30.47 -41.96 21.12
C GLU A 482 31.38 -42.21 22.33
N ALA A 483 32.20 -41.22 22.70
CA ALA A 483 33.07 -41.30 23.88
C ALA A 483 32.27 -41.49 25.19
N ALA A 484 31.14 -40.80 25.36
CA ALA A 484 30.26 -40.99 26.52
C ALA A 484 29.67 -42.39 26.60
N THR A 485 29.23 -42.95 25.46
CA THR A 485 28.67 -44.30 25.37
C THR A 485 29.71 -45.35 25.75
N LYS A 486 30.93 -45.25 25.21
CA LYS A 486 32.03 -46.15 25.55
C LYS A 486 32.43 -46.04 27.02
N ARG A 487 32.49 -44.83 27.59
CA ARG A 487 32.69 -44.63 29.04
C ARG A 487 31.65 -45.35 29.88
N GLN A 488 30.38 -45.24 29.53
CA GLN A 488 29.31 -45.92 30.26
C GLN A 488 29.43 -47.45 30.14
N GLN A 489 29.82 -47.96 28.97
CA GLN A 489 30.08 -49.38 28.79
C GLN A 489 31.23 -49.87 29.68
N TYR A 490 32.38 -49.21 29.65
CA TYR A 490 33.55 -49.58 30.46
C TYR A 490 33.28 -49.42 31.95
N ALA A 491 32.52 -48.40 32.37
CA ALA A 491 32.14 -48.21 33.76
C ALA A 491 31.29 -49.38 34.28
N ARG A 492 30.36 -49.91 33.45
CA ARG A 492 29.57 -51.10 33.80
C ARG A 492 30.44 -52.35 33.93
N GLN A 493 31.37 -52.56 33.00
CA GLN A 493 32.31 -53.68 33.07
C GLN A 493 33.19 -53.60 34.32
N LEU A 494 33.74 -52.41 34.62
CA LEU A 494 34.54 -52.16 35.81
C LEU A 494 33.76 -52.43 37.09
N GLN A 495 32.49 -52.01 37.15
CA GLN A 495 31.63 -52.29 38.30
C GLN A 495 31.41 -53.79 38.50
N SER A 496 31.16 -54.53 37.41
CA SER A 496 30.99 -55.99 37.49
C SER A 496 32.23 -56.72 38.01
N ILE A 497 33.44 -56.30 37.60
CA ILE A 497 34.70 -56.86 38.11
C ILE A 497 34.84 -56.57 39.61
N ARG A 498 34.58 -55.33 40.03
CA ARG A 498 34.65 -54.95 41.45
C ARG A 498 33.63 -55.71 42.31
N ASP A 499 32.45 -55.96 41.80
CA ASP A 499 31.41 -56.71 42.52
C ASP A 499 31.76 -58.20 42.62
N GLN A 500 32.36 -58.79 41.58
CA GLN A 500 32.94 -60.15 41.64
C GLN A 500 34.09 -60.24 42.65
N GLU A 501 35.01 -59.28 42.65
CA GLU A 501 36.11 -59.21 43.63
C GLU A 501 35.56 -59.09 45.06
N ARG A 502 34.55 -58.25 45.29
CA ARG A 502 33.89 -58.13 46.60
C ARG A 502 33.21 -59.42 47.04
N ALA A 503 32.50 -60.09 46.13
CA ALA A 503 31.84 -61.37 46.40
C ALA A 503 32.87 -62.47 46.74
N ALA A 504 34.05 -62.46 46.13
CA ALA A 504 35.14 -63.37 46.46
C ALA A 504 35.82 -63.06 47.81
N THR A 505 35.66 -61.85 48.35
CA THR A 505 36.36 -61.38 49.56
C THR A 505 35.45 -61.29 50.81
N GLN A 506 34.15 -61.59 50.70
CA GLN A 506 33.20 -61.57 51.83
C GLN A 506 32.91 -62.99 52.35
N PRO A 507 33.06 -63.27 53.66
CA PRO A 507 32.59 -64.53 54.26
C PRO A 507 31.06 -64.57 54.33
N ASP A 508 30.51 -65.76 54.07
CA ASP A 508 29.07 -66.06 54.02
C ASP A 508 28.35 -65.69 55.34
N PRO A 509 27.31 -64.82 55.34
CA PRO A 509 26.60 -64.37 56.54
C PRO A 509 25.98 -65.49 57.38
N LEU A 510 25.80 -66.69 56.81
CA LEU A 510 25.18 -67.84 57.47
C LEU A 510 26.08 -68.55 58.50
N VAL A 511 27.38 -68.24 58.55
CA VAL A 511 28.32 -68.87 59.48
C VAL A 511 28.31 -68.19 60.85
N GLN A 512 28.09 -66.88 60.92
CA GLN A 512 28.14 -66.10 62.16
C GLN A 512 26.95 -66.42 63.09
N ASP A 513 25.74 -66.51 62.54
CA ASP A 513 24.48 -66.74 63.28
C ASP A 513 24.41 -68.18 63.85
N ARG A 514 25.08 -69.14 63.19
CA ARG A 514 25.20 -70.53 63.67
C ARG A 514 26.12 -70.70 64.87
N ILE A 515 27.13 -69.84 65.02
CA ILE A 515 28.10 -69.93 66.11
C ILE A 515 27.51 -69.39 67.42
N GLU A 516 26.78 -68.27 67.36
CA GLU A 516 26.17 -67.64 68.54
C GLU A 516 24.99 -68.45 69.11
N GLY A 517 24.15 -69.05 68.25
CA GLY A 517 23.03 -69.89 68.67
C GLY A 517 23.45 -71.21 69.36
N ASN A 518 24.62 -71.76 69.00
CA ASN A 518 25.11 -73.02 69.57
C ASN A 518 25.74 -72.82 70.95
N ALA A 519 26.50 -71.73 71.15
CA ALA A 519 27.11 -71.43 72.46
C ALA A 519 26.06 -71.17 73.55
N LEU A 520 24.94 -70.51 73.21
CA LEU A 520 23.85 -70.26 74.14
C LEU A 520 23.11 -71.54 74.55
N ALA A 521 22.92 -72.47 73.61
CA ALA A 521 22.31 -73.76 73.88
C ALA A 521 23.18 -74.61 74.83
N GLU A 522 24.50 -74.59 74.65
CA GLU A 522 25.45 -75.29 75.51
C GLU A 522 25.42 -74.77 76.94
N GLN A 523 25.47 -73.45 77.10
CA GLN A 523 25.35 -72.80 78.42
C GLN A 523 24.03 -73.16 79.11
N THR A 524 22.92 -73.16 78.38
CA THR A 524 21.59 -73.48 78.92
C THR A 524 21.54 -74.92 79.47
N LEU A 525 22.14 -75.88 78.78
CA LEU A 525 22.21 -77.28 79.24
C LEU A 525 23.15 -77.45 80.42
N GLN A 526 24.25 -76.71 80.45
CA GLN A 526 25.18 -76.75 81.58
C GLN A 526 24.55 -76.17 82.85
N GLU A 527 23.81 -75.06 82.74
CA GLU A 527 22.99 -74.52 83.83
C GLU A 527 21.95 -75.53 84.30
N ALA A 528 21.22 -76.17 83.38
CA ALA A 528 20.24 -77.20 83.72
C ALA A 528 20.88 -78.35 84.55
N ARG A 529 22.07 -78.82 84.15
CA ARG A 529 22.83 -79.83 84.91
C ARG A 529 23.20 -79.38 86.32
N THR A 530 23.65 -78.13 86.47
CA THR A 530 23.97 -77.60 87.80
C THR A 530 22.76 -77.51 88.70
N ILE A 531 21.58 -77.19 88.15
CA ILE A 531 20.33 -77.17 88.90
C ILE A 531 19.97 -78.61 89.34
N ALA A 532 20.08 -79.60 88.45
CA ALA A 532 19.77 -81.00 88.78
C ALA A 532 20.65 -81.58 89.90
N ASN A 533 21.89 -81.10 90.04
CA ASN A 533 22.81 -81.51 91.11
C ASN A 533 22.29 -81.18 92.52
N GLY A 534 21.27 -80.34 92.66
CA GLY A 534 20.58 -80.12 93.93
C GLY A 534 19.90 -81.39 94.49
N GLY A 535 19.61 -82.38 93.63
CA GLY A 535 19.17 -83.73 94.02
C GLY A 535 17.78 -83.82 94.67
N THR A 536 17.09 -82.70 94.86
CA THR A 536 15.71 -82.65 95.35
C THR A 536 14.73 -82.69 94.17
N VAL A 537 13.51 -83.12 94.45
CA VAL A 537 12.40 -83.16 93.46
C VAL A 537 12.24 -81.83 92.73
N ASP A 538 12.28 -80.72 93.46
CA ASP A 538 12.06 -79.39 92.88
C ASP A 538 13.23 -78.98 91.99
N THR A 539 14.47 -79.22 92.43
CA THR A 539 15.65 -78.92 91.62
C THR A 539 15.73 -79.75 90.34
N ILE A 540 15.30 -81.01 90.38
CA ILE A 540 15.26 -81.86 89.19
C ILE A 540 14.15 -81.40 88.22
N ALA A 541 12.98 -81.02 88.74
CA ALA A 541 11.89 -80.45 87.92
C ALA A 541 12.29 -79.10 87.27
N ASP A 542 13.05 -78.27 87.97
CA ASP A 542 13.58 -77.00 87.45
C ASP A 542 14.63 -77.22 86.36
N ALA A 543 15.52 -78.20 86.54
CA ALA A 543 16.51 -78.59 85.54
C ALA A 543 15.85 -79.06 84.24
N ILE A 544 14.80 -79.89 84.34
CA ILE A 544 14.00 -80.35 83.20
C ILE A 544 13.43 -79.16 82.42
N ARG A 545 12.79 -78.20 83.12
CA ARG A 545 12.21 -77.01 82.47
C ARG A 545 13.28 -76.17 81.77
N LYS A 546 14.45 -76.03 82.39
CA LYS A 546 15.57 -75.28 81.80
C LYS A 546 16.10 -75.98 80.55
N ALA A 547 16.29 -77.29 80.57
CA ALA A 547 16.71 -78.05 79.39
C ALA A 547 15.66 -78.00 78.26
N ASP A 548 14.37 -78.00 78.58
CA ASP A 548 13.31 -77.96 77.55
C ASP A 548 13.27 -76.61 76.80
N SER A 549 13.82 -75.54 77.37
CA SER A 549 13.91 -74.23 76.73
C SER A 549 14.90 -74.16 75.55
N VAL A 550 15.74 -75.19 75.34
CA VAL A 550 16.64 -75.26 74.19
C VAL A 550 15.84 -75.39 72.90
N ALA A 551 16.04 -74.46 71.96
CA ALA A 551 15.30 -74.38 70.70
C ALA A 551 15.32 -75.71 69.90
N LEU A 552 14.20 -76.05 69.26
CA LEU A 552 14.05 -77.29 68.49
C LEU A 552 15.01 -77.39 67.30
N SER A 553 15.46 -76.25 66.76
CA SER A 553 16.44 -76.16 65.66
C SER A 553 17.89 -76.24 66.12
N SER A 554 18.15 -76.21 67.43
CA SER A 554 19.51 -76.30 67.97
C SER A 554 20.08 -77.70 67.75
N PRO A 555 21.34 -77.84 67.32
CA PRO A 555 22.01 -79.14 67.26
C PRO A 555 22.11 -79.81 68.64
N MET A 556 21.98 -79.06 69.74
CA MET A 556 22.02 -79.58 71.11
C MET A 556 20.66 -80.07 71.63
N ARG A 557 19.60 -80.02 70.81
CA ARG A 557 18.26 -80.44 71.23
C ARG A 557 18.19 -81.93 71.61
N GLU A 558 18.99 -82.77 70.96
CA GLU A 558 19.04 -84.21 71.30
C GLU A 558 19.67 -84.45 72.67
N GLU A 559 20.70 -83.68 73.05
CA GLU A 559 21.29 -83.75 74.39
C GLU A 559 20.31 -83.24 75.46
N ALA A 560 19.58 -82.16 75.17
CA ALA A 560 18.51 -81.65 76.03
C ALA A 560 17.45 -82.72 76.34
N ARG A 561 16.97 -83.42 75.30
CA ARG A 561 15.99 -84.51 75.41
C ARG A 561 16.50 -85.65 76.28
N SER A 562 17.75 -86.06 76.07
CA SER A 562 18.36 -87.13 76.86
C SER A 562 18.43 -86.80 78.35
N LEU A 563 18.81 -85.56 78.71
CA LEU A 563 18.84 -85.12 80.11
C LEU A 563 17.43 -85.05 80.72
N ILE A 564 16.46 -84.53 79.97
CA ILE A 564 15.06 -84.49 80.40
C ILE A 564 14.54 -85.89 80.70
N ASP A 565 14.82 -86.87 79.84
CA ASP A 565 14.43 -88.28 80.07
C ASP A 565 15.08 -88.88 81.32
N GLN A 566 16.38 -88.65 81.53
CA GLN A 566 17.11 -89.17 82.69
C GLN A 566 16.58 -88.60 84.01
N TRP A 567 16.40 -87.28 84.07
CA TRP A 567 15.86 -86.61 85.25
C TRP A 567 14.41 -86.96 85.53
N SER A 568 13.63 -87.17 84.46
CA SER A 568 12.26 -87.66 84.55
C SER A 568 12.21 -89.06 85.16
N GLN A 569 13.12 -89.95 84.77
CA GLN A 569 13.27 -91.28 85.38
C GLN A 569 13.69 -91.19 86.86
N GLN A 570 14.57 -90.26 87.22
CA GLN A 570 14.97 -90.04 88.62
C GLN A 570 13.79 -89.55 89.49
N LEU A 571 12.95 -88.65 88.96
CA LEU A 571 11.72 -88.23 89.64
C LEU A 571 10.75 -89.41 89.82
N LEU A 572 10.58 -90.26 88.80
CA LEU A 572 9.73 -91.45 88.88
C LEU A 572 10.21 -92.41 89.98
N GLN A 573 11.51 -92.71 90.02
CA GLN A 573 12.07 -93.59 91.05
C GLN A 573 11.89 -92.99 92.46
N THR A 574 12.08 -91.67 92.60
CA THR A 574 11.85 -90.97 93.87
C THR A 574 10.38 -91.09 94.30
N ALA A 575 9.43 -90.88 93.37
CA ALA A 575 8.01 -91.07 93.61
C ALA A 575 7.68 -92.51 94.04
N MET A 576 8.22 -93.52 93.33
CA MET A 576 8.00 -94.93 93.64
C MET A 576 8.52 -95.31 95.03
N SER A 577 9.68 -94.76 95.44
CA SER A 577 10.25 -95.02 96.77
C SER A 577 9.40 -94.46 97.91
N GLN A 578 8.68 -93.36 97.68
CA GLN A 578 7.83 -92.72 98.68
C GLN A 578 6.41 -93.28 98.70
N ALA A 579 5.98 -93.97 97.64
CA ALA A 579 4.58 -94.37 97.45
C ALA A 579 4.00 -95.26 98.54
N SER A 580 4.82 -96.04 99.26
CA SER A 580 4.37 -96.88 100.37
C SER A 580 4.20 -96.12 101.69
N ALA A 581 4.98 -95.05 101.90
CA ALA A 581 5.00 -94.26 103.13
C ALA A 581 4.18 -92.96 103.03
N ASP A 582 4.21 -92.30 101.88
CA ASP A 582 3.47 -91.10 101.53
C ASP A 582 2.97 -91.18 100.07
N PRO A 583 1.82 -91.83 99.82
CA PRO A 583 1.25 -91.92 98.48
C PRO A 583 0.82 -90.56 97.91
N ALA A 584 0.51 -89.55 98.75
CA ALA A 584 0.17 -88.20 98.26
C ALA A 584 1.41 -87.47 97.74
N GLY A 585 2.53 -87.54 98.47
CA GLY A 585 3.83 -87.03 98.03
C GLY A 585 4.33 -87.72 96.77
N ALA A 586 4.21 -89.04 96.68
CA ALA A 586 4.58 -89.81 95.48
C ALA A 586 3.82 -89.36 94.23
N ILE A 587 2.50 -89.14 94.32
CA ILE A 587 1.69 -88.62 93.21
C ILE A 587 2.14 -87.22 92.81
N ALA A 588 2.39 -86.33 93.78
CA ALA A 588 2.84 -84.97 93.50
C ALA A 588 4.19 -84.94 92.76
N ILE A 589 5.11 -85.85 93.09
CA ILE A 589 6.39 -86.00 92.38
C ILE A 589 6.16 -86.53 90.96
N ALA A 590 5.36 -87.58 90.81
CA ALA A 590 5.06 -88.20 89.51
C ALA A 590 4.35 -87.22 88.55
N GLN A 591 3.53 -86.30 89.06
CA GLN A 591 2.89 -85.26 88.27
C GLN A 591 3.85 -84.19 87.74
N LYS A 592 5.05 -84.04 88.33
CA LYS A 592 6.09 -83.09 87.84
C LYS A 592 6.86 -83.62 86.63
N ILE A 593 6.66 -84.88 86.25
CA ILE A 593 7.35 -85.49 85.12
C ILE A 593 6.75 -84.97 83.80
N PRO A 594 7.54 -84.40 82.88
CA PRO A 594 7.05 -83.79 81.64
C PRO A 594 6.52 -84.81 80.63
N LEU A 595 5.50 -84.40 79.87
CA LEU A 595 4.94 -85.15 78.74
C LEU A 595 6.02 -85.44 77.68
N GLY A 596 5.97 -86.63 77.07
CA GLY A 596 6.91 -87.04 76.03
C GLY A 596 8.18 -87.74 76.52
N THR A 597 8.27 -88.01 77.83
CA THR A 597 9.32 -88.86 78.41
C THR A 597 8.80 -90.25 78.71
N SER A 598 9.68 -91.25 78.65
CA SER A 598 9.33 -92.64 79.02
C SER A 598 8.87 -92.77 80.49
N ALA A 599 9.40 -91.92 81.37
CA ALA A 599 9.03 -91.89 82.79
C ALA A 599 7.62 -91.33 83.02
N HIS A 600 7.14 -90.43 82.15
CA HIS A 600 5.80 -89.86 82.27
C HIS A 600 4.72 -90.92 82.06
N GLU A 601 4.86 -91.73 81.00
CA GLU A 601 3.92 -92.82 80.71
C GLU A 601 3.84 -93.82 81.88
N GLN A 602 4.99 -94.15 82.46
CA GLN A 602 5.06 -95.01 83.64
C GLN A 602 4.43 -94.34 84.87
N ALA A 603 4.73 -93.08 85.17
CA ALA A 603 4.11 -92.33 86.26
C ALA A 603 2.58 -92.31 86.15
N GLN A 604 2.04 -92.04 84.96
CA GLN A 604 0.59 -92.00 84.74
C GLN A 604 -0.07 -93.35 85.00
N SER A 605 0.62 -94.46 84.75
CA SER A 605 0.11 -95.80 85.07
C SER A 605 0.10 -96.11 86.58
N LEU A 606 1.03 -95.53 87.34
CA LEU A 606 1.20 -95.77 88.78
C LEU A 606 0.33 -94.84 89.65
N ILE A 607 0.08 -93.61 89.21
CA ILE A 607 -0.70 -92.61 89.96
C ILE A 607 -2.09 -93.14 90.39
N PRO A 608 -2.91 -93.79 89.53
CA PRO A 608 -4.20 -94.34 89.94
C PRO A 608 -4.09 -95.41 91.05
N LEU A 609 -3.03 -96.21 91.03
CA LEU A 609 -2.79 -97.24 92.04
C LEU A 609 -2.46 -96.61 93.39
N TRP A 610 -1.63 -95.56 93.41
CA TRP A 610 -1.32 -94.82 94.64
C TRP A 610 -2.53 -94.02 95.16
N GLN A 611 -3.38 -93.50 94.27
CA GLN A 611 -4.66 -92.86 94.64
C GLN A 611 -5.64 -93.84 95.28
N GLN A 612 -5.63 -95.11 94.88
CA GLN A 612 -6.45 -96.14 95.51
C GLN A 612 -5.95 -96.48 96.92
N ASN A 613 -4.64 -96.49 97.15
CA ASN A 613 -4.04 -96.66 98.48
C ASN A 613 -4.30 -95.49 99.43
N LEU A 614 -4.51 -94.26 98.93
CA LEU A 614 -4.95 -93.10 99.72
C LEU A 614 -6.41 -93.18 100.19
N ARG A 615 -7.21 -94.06 99.58
CA ARG A 615 -8.65 -94.23 99.87
C ARG A 615 -8.94 -95.45 100.75
N ARG A 616 -7.92 -96.23 101.11
CA ARG A 616 -7.96 -97.29 102.12
C ARG A 616 -7.34 -96.77 103.40
#